data_AF-A0A7C3BWH4-F1
#
_entry.id   AF-A0A7C3BWH4-F1
#
_cell.length_a   1.000
_cell.length_b   1.000
_cell.length_c   1.000
_cell.angle_alpha   90.00
_cell.angle_beta   90.00
_cell.angle_gamma   90.00
#
_symmetry.space_group_name_H-M   'P 1'
#
loop_
_entity.id
_entity.type
_entity.pdbx_description
1 polymer ?
#
loop_
_entity_poly.entity_id
_entity_poly.type
_entity_poly.pdbx_seq_one_letter_code
_entity_poly.pdbx_strand_id
1 'polypeptide(L)'
;MRRQYEVTLVQGRREALAALKAQAHDLVLIDVPSIRFALARFCDDLRADFPGSTLFLLLSPDKQLTNIPPAQDQLTHPITSRQLLSRLSRLLPEQVGEVIAWQGLQLDPVAYALGWQAAEVFLTPKQATLAESFIRAPGELLSRARLMAEVWGTDYLGDTRTLNVHISWLRKALKSLDSPFKVETVRGQGYRLVNPPDAGAALQ
;
A
#
# COMPACT_ATOMS: atom_id res chain seq x y z
N MET A 1 1.14 -9.85 -1.47
CA MET A 1 1.89 -9.21 -2.58
C MET A 1 0.98 -8.80 -3.74
N ARG A 2 0.12 -9.67 -4.29
CA ARG A 2 -0.80 -9.35 -5.40
C ARG A 2 -1.92 -8.31 -5.14
N ARG A 3 -2.08 -7.80 -3.91
CA ARG A 3 -3.17 -6.85 -3.57
C ARG A 3 -2.79 -5.38 -3.81
N GLN A 4 -1.54 -5.06 -4.16
CA GLN A 4 -1.05 -3.67 -4.35
C GLN A 4 -0.22 -3.47 -5.62
N TYR A 5 0.19 -4.54 -6.30
CA TYR A 5 0.97 -4.49 -7.54
C TYR A 5 0.41 -5.50 -8.53
N GLU A 6 0.32 -5.09 -9.79
CA GLU A 6 0.19 -6.01 -10.91
C GLU A 6 1.58 -6.60 -11.19
N VAL A 7 1.68 -7.93 -11.18
CA VAL A 7 2.98 -8.61 -11.27
C VAL A 7 2.96 -9.62 -12.41
N THR A 8 3.82 -9.38 -13.38
CA THR A 8 4.12 -10.32 -14.47
C THR A 8 5.44 -11.04 -14.15
N LEU A 9 5.38 -12.36 -13.99
CA LEU A 9 6.55 -13.20 -13.74
C LEU A 9 6.96 -13.89 -15.05
N VAL A 10 8.23 -13.82 -15.38
CA VAL A 10 8.82 -14.40 -16.60
C VAL A 10 10.15 -15.07 -16.26
N GLN A 11 10.54 -16.06 -17.05
CA GLN A 11 11.82 -16.75 -16.86
C GLN A 11 12.74 -16.50 -18.07
N GLY A 12 13.75 -15.66 -17.86
CA GLY A 12 14.81 -15.42 -18.83
C GLY A 12 14.57 -14.23 -19.77
N ARG A 13 15.63 -13.88 -20.50
CA ARG A 13 15.75 -12.62 -21.26
C ARG A 13 14.70 -12.45 -22.35
N ARG A 14 14.43 -13.51 -23.14
CA ARG A 14 13.51 -13.42 -24.28
C ARG A 14 12.08 -13.15 -23.83
N GLU A 15 11.63 -13.84 -22.77
CA GLU A 15 10.29 -13.65 -22.21
C GLU A 15 10.14 -12.29 -21.55
N ALA A 16 11.17 -11.82 -20.84
CA ALA A 16 11.17 -10.48 -20.25
C ALA A 16 11.03 -9.38 -21.31
N LEU A 17 11.79 -9.46 -22.40
CA LEU A 17 11.67 -8.49 -23.50
C LEU A 17 10.31 -8.56 -24.19
N ALA A 18 9.72 -9.75 -24.33
CA ALA A 18 8.38 -9.91 -24.90
C ALA A 18 7.30 -9.29 -23.99
N ALA A 19 7.39 -9.50 -22.68
CA ALA A 19 6.45 -8.93 -21.71
C ALA A 19 6.51 -7.40 -21.67
N LEU A 20 7.73 -6.83 -21.69
CA LEU A 20 7.93 -5.37 -21.72
C LEU A 20 7.42 -4.72 -23.01
N LYS A 21 7.42 -5.45 -24.13
CA LYS A 21 6.82 -4.99 -25.38
C LYS A 21 5.30 -5.09 -25.39
N ALA A 22 4.73 -6.07 -24.69
CA ALA A 22 3.30 -6.30 -24.65
C ALA A 22 2.56 -5.30 -23.74
N GLN A 23 3.18 -4.89 -22.65
CA GLN A 23 2.58 -3.99 -21.65
C GLN A 23 3.68 -3.10 -21.04
N ALA A 24 3.34 -1.85 -20.74
CA ALA A 24 4.23 -0.95 -20.00
C ALA A 24 4.35 -1.41 -18.54
N HIS A 25 5.54 -1.30 -17.96
CA HIS A 25 5.82 -1.67 -16.57
C HIS A 25 6.54 -0.52 -15.87
N ASP A 26 6.11 -0.17 -14.66
CA ASP A 26 6.69 0.93 -13.87
C ASP A 26 8.05 0.57 -13.25
N LEU A 27 8.28 -0.73 -13.00
CA LEU A 27 9.53 -1.26 -12.46
C LEU A 27 9.80 -2.67 -12.99
N VAL A 28 11.07 -2.93 -13.27
CA VAL A 28 11.60 -4.25 -13.65
C VAL A 28 12.49 -4.75 -12.53
N LEU A 29 12.03 -5.80 -11.84
CA LEU A 29 12.80 -6.50 -10.82
C LEU A 29 13.55 -7.67 -11.46
N ILE A 30 14.87 -7.63 -11.38
CA ILE A 30 15.76 -8.61 -11.98
C ILE A 30 16.35 -9.45 -10.84
N ASP A 31 15.84 -10.66 -10.68
CA ASP A 31 16.51 -11.68 -9.87
C ASP A 31 17.69 -12.22 -10.66
N VAL A 32 18.90 -12.15 -10.08
CA VAL A 32 20.14 -12.58 -10.73
C VAL A 32 20.54 -13.94 -10.17
N PRO A 33 20.03 -15.05 -10.75
CA PRO A 33 20.20 -16.37 -10.18
C PRO A 33 21.60 -16.93 -10.44
N SER A 34 22.44 -16.35 -11.31
CA SER A 34 23.79 -16.89 -11.59
C SER A 34 24.75 -15.92 -12.28
N ILE A 35 26.06 -16.22 -12.19
CA ILE A 35 27.15 -15.51 -12.89
C ILE A 35 27.09 -15.66 -14.43
N ARG A 36 26.39 -16.68 -14.94
CA ARG A 36 26.24 -16.91 -16.38
C ARG A 36 25.21 -15.96 -17.01
N PHE A 37 24.42 -15.27 -16.20
CA PHE A 37 23.52 -14.24 -16.68
C PHE A 37 24.32 -12.99 -17.01
N ALA A 38 24.33 -12.59 -18.28
CA ALA A 38 24.98 -11.38 -18.74
C ALA A 38 24.17 -10.14 -18.31
N LEU A 39 24.21 -9.83 -17.01
CA LEU A 39 23.42 -8.77 -16.37
C LEU A 39 23.67 -7.40 -17.00
N ALA A 40 24.94 -7.02 -17.19
CA ALA A 40 25.31 -5.74 -17.80
C ALA A 40 24.65 -5.58 -19.19
N ARG A 41 24.85 -6.56 -20.07
CA ARG A 41 24.25 -6.56 -21.41
C ARG A 41 22.72 -6.55 -21.37
N PHE A 42 22.10 -7.19 -20.39
CA PHE A 42 20.64 -7.16 -20.27
C PHE A 42 20.14 -5.78 -19.83
N CYS A 43 20.78 -5.15 -18.86
CA CYS A 43 20.44 -3.78 -18.46
C CYS A 43 20.69 -2.77 -19.59
N ASP A 44 21.72 -2.96 -20.41
CA ASP A 44 21.98 -2.09 -21.57
C ASP A 44 20.88 -2.21 -22.63
N ASP A 45 20.47 -3.44 -22.98
CA ASP A 45 19.29 -3.67 -23.83
C ASP A 45 18.04 -2.99 -23.26
N LEU A 46 17.78 -3.15 -21.96
CA LEU A 46 16.61 -2.55 -21.33
C LEU A 46 16.62 -1.02 -21.39
N ARG A 47 17.75 -0.37 -21.17
CA ARG A 47 17.84 1.10 -21.26
C ARG A 47 17.73 1.59 -22.70
N ALA A 48 18.22 0.83 -23.67
CA ALA A 48 18.14 1.18 -25.08
C ALA A 48 16.69 1.07 -25.60
N ASP A 49 16.01 -0.04 -25.30
CA ASP A 49 14.67 -0.32 -25.78
C ASP A 49 13.57 0.34 -24.92
N PHE A 50 13.85 0.59 -23.63
CA PHE A 50 12.90 1.11 -22.63
C PHE A 50 13.54 2.19 -21.71
N PRO A 51 13.87 3.38 -22.23
CA PRO A 51 14.66 4.40 -21.51
C PRO A 51 14.00 4.99 -20.25
N GLY A 52 12.72 4.69 -19.99
CA GLY A 52 11.99 5.12 -18.79
C GLY A 52 11.81 4.04 -17.72
N SER A 53 12.29 2.82 -17.94
CA SER A 53 12.08 1.72 -16.99
C SER A 53 12.97 1.83 -15.75
N THR A 54 12.35 1.78 -14.58
CA THR A 54 13.04 1.66 -13.28
C THR A 54 13.56 0.23 -13.12
N LEU A 55 14.85 0.07 -12.82
CA LEU A 55 15.50 -1.23 -12.63
C LEU A 55 15.81 -1.48 -11.14
N PHE A 56 15.44 -2.66 -10.66
CA PHE A 56 15.75 -3.14 -9.31
C PHE A 56 16.48 -4.48 -9.39
N LEU A 57 17.61 -4.64 -8.70
CA LEU A 57 18.39 -5.89 -8.74
C LEU A 57 18.26 -6.70 -7.45
N LEU A 58 18.01 -8.01 -7.58
CA LEU A 58 18.22 -8.97 -6.49
C LEU A 58 19.50 -9.76 -6.76
N LEU A 59 20.44 -9.69 -5.83
CA LEU A 59 21.77 -10.26 -5.94
C LEU A 59 21.93 -11.45 -4.99
N SER A 60 22.70 -12.44 -5.41
CA SER A 60 23.09 -13.56 -4.54
C SER A 60 24.43 -13.27 -3.87
N PRO A 61 24.58 -13.48 -2.54
CA PRO A 61 25.81 -13.18 -1.80
C PRO A 61 26.99 -14.04 -2.26
N ASP A 62 26.72 -15.28 -2.67
CA ASP A 62 27.74 -16.26 -3.08
C ASP A 62 28.34 -16.00 -4.46
N LYS A 63 27.93 -14.92 -5.13
CA LYS A 63 28.30 -14.63 -6.53
C LYS A 63 29.02 -13.30 -6.60
N GLN A 64 30.33 -13.36 -6.72
CA GLN A 64 31.17 -12.19 -7.02
C GLN A 64 30.88 -11.72 -8.45
N LEU A 65 29.83 -10.93 -8.60
CA LEU A 65 29.55 -10.20 -9.83
C LEU A 65 30.56 -9.06 -9.93
N THR A 66 31.49 -9.16 -10.88
CA THR A 66 32.56 -8.18 -11.07
C THR A 66 32.10 -6.91 -11.79
N ASN A 67 30.91 -6.92 -12.40
CA ASN A 67 30.38 -5.79 -13.15
C ASN A 67 28.86 -5.67 -12.97
N ILE A 68 28.45 -5.11 -11.83
CA ILE A 68 27.05 -4.82 -11.55
C ILE A 68 26.71 -3.48 -12.22
N PRO A 69 25.80 -3.46 -13.21
CA PRO A 69 25.41 -2.22 -13.87
C PRO A 69 24.64 -1.31 -12.91
N PRO A 70 24.64 0.02 -13.13
CA PRO A 70 23.91 0.95 -12.29
C PRO A 70 22.40 0.69 -12.35
N ALA A 71 21.77 0.54 -11.20
CA ALA A 71 20.34 0.39 -11.03
C ALA A 71 19.84 1.40 -9.98
N GLN A 72 18.53 1.62 -9.92
CA GLN A 72 17.95 2.58 -8.98
C GLN A 72 18.08 2.10 -7.52
N ASP A 73 17.98 0.79 -7.28
CA ASP A 73 18.31 0.17 -6.00
C ASP A 73 18.62 -1.33 -6.20
N GLN A 74 19.22 -1.95 -5.19
CA GLN A 74 19.55 -3.37 -5.18
C GLN A 74 19.50 -3.97 -3.78
N LEU A 75 19.18 -5.25 -3.69
CA LEU A 75 19.25 -6.02 -2.45
C LEU A 75 20.00 -7.34 -2.66
N THR A 76 20.69 -7.80 -1.61
CA THR A 76 21.39 -9.08 -1.63
C THR A 76 20.66 -10.07 -0.74
N HIS A 77 20.46 -11.30 -1.22
CA HIS A 77 19.90 -12.40 -0.43
C HIS A 77 20.73 -12.68 0.84
N PRO A 78 20.09 -13.08 1.96
CA PRO A 78 18.66 -13.33 2.13
C PRO A 78 17.83 -12.05 2.32
N ILE A 79 16.70 -11.95 1.63
CA ILE A 79 15.83 -10.77 1.65
C ILE A 79 14.48 -11.15 2.25
N THR A 80 14.01 -10.36 3.20
CA THR A 80 12.63 -10.47 3.70
C THR A 80 11.65 -9.71 2.80
N SER A 81 10.40 -10.16 2.72
CA SER A 81 9.36 -9.45 1.97
C SER A 81 9.21 -7.99 2.42
N ARG A 82 9.39 -7.73 3.73
CA ARG A 82 9.34 -6.37 4.29
C ARG A 82 10.45 -5.46 3.76
N GLN A 83 11.68 -5.98 3.67
CA GLN A 83 12.81 -5.22 3.13
C GLN A 83 12.59 -4.92 1.64
N LEU A 84 12.16 -5.92 0.86
CA LEU A 84 11.90 -5.73 -0.56
C LEU A 84 10.82 -4.68 -0.80
N LEU A 85 9.65 -4.83 -0.15
CA LEU A 85 8.53 -3.91 -0.32
C LEU A 85 8.88 -2.48 0.10
N SER A 86 9.63 -2.30 1.19
CA SER A 86 10.06 -0.97 1.65
C SER A 86 11.02 -0.26 0.68
N ARG A 87 11.73 -1.00 -0.18
CA ARG A 87 12.63 -0.44 -1.19
C ARG A 87 11.86 -0.16 -2.48
N LEU A 88 11.04 -1.10 -2.93
CA LEU A 88 10.20 -0.93 -4.10
C LEU A 88 9.25 0.27 -3.98
N SER A 89 8.69 0.51 -2.79
CA SER A 89 7.80 1.65 -2.54
C SER A 89 8.48 3.03 -2.69
N ARG A 90 9.82 3.10 -2.69
CA ARG A 90 10.57 4.36 -2.88
C ARG A 90 10.90 4.65 -4.35
N LEU A 91 10.87 3.62 -5.19
CA LEU A 91 11.38 3.66 -6.57
C LEU A 91 10.27 3.62 -7.60
N LEU A 92 9.23 2.83 -7.30
CA LEU A 92 7.97 3.05 -7.98
C LEU A 92 7.53 4.46 -7.61
N PRO A 93 7.05 5.27 -8.57
CA PRO A 93 6.14 6.34 -8.16
C PRO A 93 5.16 5.62 -7.24
N GLU A 94 4.99 6.14 -6.03
CA GLU A 94 3.79 5.77 -5.30
C GLU A 94 2.69 5.79 -6.36
N GLN A 95 1.93 4.70 -6.50
CA GLN A 95 0.55 4.94 -6.85
C GLN A 95 0.20 6.03 -5.88
N VAL A 96 0.14 7.30 -6.35
CA VAL A 96 -0.18 8.46 -5.54
C VAL A 96 -1.28 7.91 -4.71
N GLY A 97 -1.01 7.66 -3.42
CA GLY A 97 -1.84 6.75 -2.66
C GLY A 97 -3.12 7.51 -2.58
N GLU A 98 -4.05 7.24 -3.52
CA GLU A 98 -4.87 8.32 -4.04
C GLU A 98 -5.56 8.87 -2.84
N VAL A 99 -5.31 10.16 -2.51
CA VAL A 99 -5.77 10.69 -1.25
C VAL A 99 -7.26 10.40 -1.21
N ILE A 100 -7.63 9.42 -0.39
CA ILE A 100 -8.96 8.86 -0.49
C ILE A 100 -9.85 9.80 0.27
N ALA A 101 -10.86 10.30 -0.41
CA ALA A 101 -11.71 11.34 0.12
C ALA A 101 -13.15 10.85 0.21
N TRP A 102 -13.79 11.13 1.34
CA TRP A 102 -15.23 11.04 1.45
C TRP A 102 -15.78 12.33 2.05
N GLN A 103 -16.55 13.06 1.26
CA GLN A 103 -17.20 14.32 1.65
C GLN A 103 -16.23 15.35 2.28
N GLY A 104 -14.96 15.34 1.88
CA GLY A 104 -13.90 16.23 2.38
C GLY A 104 -13.04 15.65 3.50
N LEU A 105 -13.39 14.50 4.09
CA LEU A 105 -12.47 13.74 4.95
C LEU A 105 -11.48 13.01 4.07
N GLN A 106 -10.20 13.33 4.22
CA GLN A 106 -9.11 12.87 3.35
C GLN A 106 -8.17 11.97 4.12
N LEU A 107 -7.71 10.87 3.52
CA LEU A 107 -6.63 10.05 4.07
C LEU A 107 -5.54 9.91 3.03
N ASP A 108 -4.33 10.29 3.42
CA ASP A 108 -3.10 9.91 2.73
C ASP A 108 -2.61 8.56 3.32
N PRO A 109 -2.73 7.45 2.57
CA PRO A 109 -2.35 6.12 3.04
C PRO A 109 -0.82 5.92 3.12
N VAL A 110 -0.04 6.81 2.50
CA VAL A 110 1.43 6.79 2.51
C VAL A 110 1.95 7.57 3.71
N ALA A 111 1.53 8.84 3.84
CA ALA A 111 1.91 9.69 4.95
C ALA A 111 1.23 9.27 6.27
N TYR A 112 0.24 8.39 6.18
CA TYR A 112 -0.66 8.01 7.28
C TYR A 112 -1.35 9.25 7.88
N ALA A 113 -1.70 10.22 7.05
CA ALA A 113 -2.27 11.50 7.48
C ALA A 113 -3.77 11.52 7.20
N LEU A 114 -4.58 11.70 8.25
CA LEU A 114 -6.02 11.92 8.14
C LEU A 114 -6.29 13.42 8.25
N GLY A 115 -6.99 13.98 7.28
CA GLY A 115 -7.27 15.41 7.16
C GLY A 115 -8.75 15.73 7.07
N TRP A 116 -9.13 16.87 7.63
CA TRP A 116 -10.44 17.50 7.46
C TRP A 116 -10.24 19.01 7.34
N GLN A 117 -10.72 19.59 6.24
CA GLN A 117 -10.51 21.01 5.93
C GLN A 117 -9.02 21.40 6.00
N ALA A 118 -8.63 22.29 6.91
CA ALA A 118 -7.25 22.75 7.11
C ALA A 118 -6.52 22.02 8.25
N ALA A 119 -7.17 21.05 8.90
CA ALA A 119 -6.58 20.29 10.00
C ALA A 119 -6.13 18.90 9.53
N GLU A 120 -5.02 18.41 10.08
CA GLU A 120 -4.50 17.06 9.84
C GLU A 120 -4.04 16.39 11.14
N VAL A 121 -4.05 15.06 11.15
CA VAL A 121 -3.52 14.23 12.23
C VAL A 121 -2.82 13.01 11.65
N PHE A 122 -1.63 12.70 12.17
CA PHE A 122 -0.88 11.51 11.80
C PHE A 122 -1.36 10.29 12.56
N LEU A 123 -1.54 9.19 11.84
CA LEU A 123 -2.00 7.90 12.32
C LEU A 123 -0.85 6.89 12.31
N THR A 124 -0.97 5.84 13.12
CA THR A 124 -0.12 4.66 12.94
C THR A 124 -0.58 3.85 11.72
N PRO A 125 0.26 2.98 11.14
CA PRO A 125 -0.13 2.22 9.93
C PRO A 125 -1.44 1.43 10.10
N LYS A 126 -1.67 0.80 11.25
CA LYS A 126 -2.92 0.07 11.53
C LYS A 126 -4.13 0.98 11.67
N GLN A 127 -3.95 2.17 12.24
CA GLN A 127 -5.02 3.17 12.32
C GLN A 127 -5.36 3.74 10.94
N ALA A 128 -4.35 3.98 10.09
CA ALA A 128 -4.55 4.42 8.71
C ALA A 128 -5.29 3.36 7.89
N THR A 129 -4.87 2.08 7.95
CA THR A 129 -5.61 0.99 7.27
C THR A 129 -7.05 0.87 7.77
N LEU A 130 -7.29 1.06 9.08
CA LEU A 130 -8.65 1.07 9.63
C LEU A 130 -9.47 2.26 9.11
N ALA A 131 -8.90 3.47 9.07
CA ALA A 131 -9.54 4.65 8.51
C ALA A 131 -9.85 4.47 7.02
N GLU A 132 -8.91 3.92 6.27
CA GLU A 132 -9.06 3.59 4.85
C GLU A 132 -10.24 2.66 4.61
N SER A 133 -10.38 1.61 5.43
CA SER A 133 -11.49 0.65 5.33
C SER A 133 -12.85 1.36 5.39
N PHE A 134 -12.97 2.37 6.27
CA PHE A 134 -14.19 3.17 6.38
C PHE A 134 -14.38 4.19 5.24
N ILE A 135 -13.33 4.89 4.84
CA ILE A 135 -13.42 5.92 3.79
C ILE A 135 -13.74 5.30 2.43
N ARG A 136 -13.24 4.08 2.16
CA ARG A 136 -13.55 3.32 0.93
C ARG A 136 -14.95 2.70 0.94
N ALA A 137 -15.59 2.58 2.10
CA ALA A 137 -16.92 2.01 2.27
C ALA A 137 -17.83 2.98 3.06
N PRO A 138 -18.05 4.21 2.53
CA PRO A 138 -18.71 5.27 3.25
C PRO A 138 -20.17 4.92 3.56
N GLY A 139 -20.58 5.07 4.82
CA GLY A 139 -21.94 4.72 5.26
C GLY A 139 -22.25 3.21 5.27
N GLU A 140 -21.29 2.35 4.91
CA GLU A 140 -21.47 0.90 5.01
C GLU A 140 -21.22 0.39 6.44
N LEU A 141 -21.97 -0.64 6.82
CA LEU A 141 -21.73 -1.37 8.05
C LEU A 141 -20.61 -2.39 7.83
N LEU A 142 -19.44 -2.12 8.41
CA LEU A 142 -18.28 -3.01 8.38
C LEU A 142 -18.30 -3.94 9.58
N SER A 143 -18.37 -5.25 9.31
CA SER A 143 -18.38 -6.26 10.37
C SER A 143 -17.05 -6.32 11.11
N ARG A 144 -17.08 -6.78 12.36
CA ARG A 144 -15.84 -6.96 13.15
C ARG A 144 -14.88 -7.94 12.47
N ALA A 145 -15.42 -9.01 11.87
CA ALA A 145 -14.66 -10.00 11.11
C ALA A 145 -13.93 -9.36 9.92
N ARG A 146 -14.66 -8.56 9.12
CA ARG A 146 -14.10 -7.86 7.96
C ARG A 146 -12.97 -6.93 8.37
N LEU A 147 -13.20 -6.09 9.39
CA LEU A 147 -12.19 -5.16 9.88
C LEU A 147 -10.96 -5.87 10.46
N MET A 148 -11.15 -6.99 11.16
CA MET A 148 -10.03 -7.81 11.66
C MET A 148 -9.21 -8.41 10.51
N ALA A 149 -9.88 -8.93 9.48
CA ALA A 149 -9.23 -9.50 8.31
C ALA A 149 -8.49 -8.44 7.49
N GLU A 150 -9.11 -7.28 7.23
CA GLU A 150 -8.51 -6.20 6.45
C GLU A 150 -7.32 -5.56 7.17
N VAL A 151 -7.47 -5.25 8.46
CA VAL A 151 -6.45 -4.48 9.20
C VAL A 151 -5.37 -5.38 9.79
N TRP A 152 -5.67 -6.59 10.27
CA TRP A 152 -4.70 -7.50 10.90
C TRP A 152 -4.38 -8.75 10.09
N GLY A 153 -5.08 -9.01 8.97
CA GLY A 153 -4.83 -10.19 8.13
C GLY A 153 -5.23 -11.51 8.81
N THR A 154 -6.23 -11.47 9.70
CA THR A 154 -6.65 -12.63 10.49
C THR A 154 -8.16 -12.78 10.51
N ASP A 155 -8.61 -14.03 10.38
CA ASP A 155 -10.02 -14.42 10.57
C ASP A 155 -10.33 -14.71 12.05
N TYR A 156 -9.35 -14.50 12.95
CA TYR A 156 -9.49 -14.80 14.37
C TYR A 156 -10.45 -13.82 15.06
N LEU A 157 -11.65 -14.31 15.35
CA LEU A 157 -12.74 -13.60 16.03
C LEU A 157 -12.73 -13.74 17.56
N GLY A 158 -11.59 -14.11 18.16
CA GLY A 158 -11.42 -14.19 19.61
C GLY A 158 -11.53 -12.82 20.30
N ASP A 159 -10.52 -12.41 21.07
CA ASP A 159 -10.60 -11.10 21.73
C ASP A 159 -10.46 -9.94 20.72
N THR A 160 -11.60 -9.30 20.40
CA THR A 160 -11.67 -8.12 19.53
C THR A 160 -11.39 -6.81 20.28
N ARG A 161 -10.81 -6.87 21.48
CA ARG A 161 -10.36 -5.71 22.26
C ARG A 161 -9.36 -4.84 21.50
N THR A 162 -8.49 -5.43 20.69
CA THR A 162 -7.58 -4.68 19.82
C THR A 162 -8.34 -3.77 18.84
N LEU A 163 -9.37 -4.30 18.18
CA LEU A 163 -10.23 -3.51 17.30
C LEU A 163 -10.93 -2.38 18.08
N ASN A 164 -11.47 -2.66 19.28
CA ASN A 164 -12.11 -1.64 20.11
C ASN A 164 -11.17 -0.48 20.45
N VAL A 165 -9.92 -0.79 20.79
CA VAL A 165 -8.89 0.22 21.07
C VAL A 165 -8.61 1.08 19.84
N HIS A 166 -8.46 0.47 18.67
CA HIS A 166 -8.20 1.20 17.42
C HIS A 166 -9.40 2.04 16.98
N ILE A 167 -10.63 1.56 17.18
CA ILE A 167 -11.85 2.36 16.97
C ILE A 167 -11.86 3.56 17.92
N SER A 168 -11.47 3.39 19.19
CA SER A 168 -11.37 4.51 20.13
C SER A 168 -10.33 5.53 19.69
N TRP A 169 -9.20 5.10 19.12
CA TRP A 169 -8.17 6.00 18.60
C TRP A 169 -8.63 6.75 17.36
N LEU A 170 -9.27 6.06 16.41
CA LEU A 170 -9.83 6.70 15.22
C LEU A 170 -10.89 7.75 15.59
N ARG A 171 -11.76 7.46 16.57
CA ARG A 171 -12.72 8.45 17.09
C ARG A 171 -12.03 9.67 17.71
N LYS A 172 -10.90 9.47 18.41
CA LYS A 172 -10.12 10.58 18.97
C LYS A 172 -9.49 11.42 17.86
N ALA A 173 -8.96 10.79 16.81
CA ALA A 173 -8.40 11.47 15.65
C ALA A 173 -9.46 12.32 14.92
N LEU A 174 -10.65 11.75 14.64
CA LEU A 174 -11.76 12.50 14.03
C LEU A 174 -12.20 13.70 14.88
N LYS A 175 -12.17 13.55 16.22
CA LYS A 175 -12.48 14.63 17.15
C LYS A 175 -11.39 15.71 17.19
N SER A 176 -10.11 15.34 17.14
CA SER A 176 -9.01 16.33 17.14
C SER A 176 -8.97 17.17 15.86
N LEU A 177 -9.53 16.63 14.77
CA LEU A 177 -9.72 17.35 13.51
C LEU A 177 -10.93 18.29 13.50
N ASP A 178 -11.71 18.34 14.59
CA ASP A 178 -13.02 19.01 14.64
C ASP A 178 -13.94 18.60 13.48
N SER A 179 -13.84 17.33 13.07
CA SER A 179 -14.60 16.82 11.92
C SER A 179 -16.02 16.41 12.33
N PRO A 180 -17.02 16.56 11.45
CA PRO A 180 -18.40 16.12 11.73
C PRO A 180 -18.53 14.59 11.71
N PHE A 181 -17.56 13.88 11.13
CA PHE A 181 -17.61 12.43 10.93
C PHE A 181 -17.53 11.66 12.25
N LYS A 182 -18.32 10.59 12.33
CA LYS A 182 -18.39 9.72 13.51
C LYS A 182 -18.30 8.27 13.10
N VAL A 183 -17.52 7.49 13.84
CA VAL A 183 -17.57 6.02 13.77
C VAL A 183 -18.62 5.53 14.77
N GLU A 184 -19.77 5.09 14.28
CA GLU A 184 -20.86 4.51 15.06
C GLU A 184 -20.63 3.04 15.38
N THR A 185 -21.07 2.59 16.54
CA THR A 185 -21.12 1.16 16.88
C THR A 185 -22.52 0.64 16.60
N VAL A 186 -22.66 -0.35 15.72
CA VAL A 186 -23.90 -1.12 15.58
C VAL A 186 -23.74 -2.39 16.40
N ARG A 187 -24.40 -2.43 17.56
CA ARG A 187 -24.22 -3.46 18.59
C ARG A 187 -24.40 -4.86 18.01
N GLY A 188 -23.43 -5.74 18.27
CA GLY A 188 -23.43 -7.12 17.79
C GLY A 188 -23.09 -7.30 16.31
N GLN A 189 -22.99 -6.23 15.52
CA GLN A 189 -22.80 -6.32 14.07
C GLN A 189 -21.44 -5.76 13.63
N GLY A 190 -21.09 -4.54 14.06
CA GLY A 190 -19.88 -3.88 13.58
C GLY A 190 -19.85 -2.38 13.79
N TYR A 191 -19.23 -1.70 12.83
CA TYR A 191 -19.00 -0.26 12.85
C TYR A 191 -19.31 0.37 11.51
N ARG A 192 -19.70 1.64 11.53
CA ARG A 192 -19.93 2.43 10.32
C ARG A 192 -19.41 3.84 10.52
N LEU A 193 -18.79 4.40 9.48
CA LEU A 193 -18.47 5.82 9.44
C LEU A 193 -19.65 6.59 8.85
N VAL A 194 -20.13 7.60 9.57
CA VAL A 194 -21.22 8.47 9.16
C VAL A 194 -20.76 9.92 9.17
N ASN A 195 -21.34 10.72 8.28
CA ASN A 195 -21.35 12.17 8.41
C ASN A 195 -22.78 12.55 8.82
N PRO A 196 -23.05 12.82 10.11
CA PRO A 196 -24.37 13.27 10.52
C PRO A 196 -24.66 14.59 9.82
N PRO A 197 -25.79 14.74 9.10
CA PRO A 197 -26.20 16.07 8.66
C PRO A 197 -26.37 16.95 9.90
N ASP A 198 -25.97 18.22 9.80
CA ASP A 198 -26.18 19.21 10.85
C ASP A 198 -27.57 19.03 11.47
N ALA A 199 -27.65 19.10 12.80
CA ALA A 199 -28.86 18.88 13.58
C ALA A 199 -29.95 19.97 13.38
N GLY A 200 -30.08 20.52 12.17
CA GLY A 200 -31.07 21.50 11.74
C GLY A 200 -31.96 21.07 10.57
N ALA A 201 -31.82 19.85 10.02
CA ALA A 201 -32.61 19.40 8.86
C ALA A 201 -33.56 18.21 9.16
N ALA A 202 -34.12 18.16 10.36
CA ALA A 202 -35.22 17.24 10.68
C ALA A 202 -36.34 18.01 11.38
N LEU A 203 -37.07 18.83 10.61
CA LEU A 203 -38.44 19.27 10.87
C LEU A 203 -38.92 20.04 9.63
N GLN A 204 -39.37 19.32 8.59
CA GLN A 204 -40.45 19.74 7.68
C GLN A 204 -41.20 18.51 7.21
#